data_AF-A0A222FJ36-F1
#
_entry.id   AF-A0A222FJ36-F1
#
_cell.length_a   1.000
_cell.length_b   1.000
_cell.length_c   1.000
_cell.angle_alpha   90.00
_cell.angle_beta   90.00
_cell.angle_gamma   90.00
#
_symmetry.space_group_name_H-M   'P 1'
#
loop_
_entity.id
_entity.type
_entity.pdbx_description
1 polymer ?
#
loop_
_entity_poly.entity_id
_entity_poly.type
_entity_poly.pdbx_seq_one_letter_code
_entity_poly.pdbx_strand_id
1 'polypeptide(L)'
;MLLVLKVVLGSFYWSRALYFYSKRNYGKVLSSLDASARYRLVFDEEFLLLRGFSLYMLGDEGAALKDFNAALDYSVTRKSSLNKDEVIYIKNYVFDVFSFSESNPYEFGGKYVEGNISSNLIDLFPLSDWLVGFSKIE
;
A
#
# COMPACT_ATOMS: atom_id res chain seq x y z
N MET A 1 10.75 -21.16 20.03
CA MET A 1 11.38 -21.49 18.73
C MET A 1 10.41 -21.36 17.54
N LEU A 2 9.17 -21.89 17.62
CA LEU A 2 8.20 -21.83 16.51
C LEU A 2 7.78 -20.41 16.07
N LEU A 3 7.64 -19.47 17.02
CA LEU A 3 7.22 -18.08 16.71
C LEU A 3 8.27 -17.33 15.88
N VAL A 4 9.55 -17.43 16.28
CA VAL A 4 10.67 -16.80 15.55
C VAL A 4 10.72 -17.29 14.11
N LEU A 5 10.54 -18.60 13.89
CA LEU A 5 10.53 -19.17 12.54
C LEU A 5 9.38 -18.61 11.69
N LYS A 6 8.17 -18.46 12.26
CA LYS A 6 7.04 -17.86 11.54
C LYS A 6 7.34 -16.42 11.14
N VAL A 7 7.88 -15.61 12.05
CA VAL A 7 8.25 -14.22 11.76
C VAL A 7 9.29 -14.16 10.65
N VAL A 8 10.36 -14.97 10.73
CA VAL A 8 11.41 -15.02 9.70
C VAL A 8 10.83 -15.42 8.34
N LEU A 9 9.97 -16.43 8.28
CA LEU A 9 9.32 -16.84 7.03
C LEU A 9 8.41 -15.73 6.47
N GLY A 10 7.60 -15.11 7.33
CA GLY A 10 6.76 -13.97 6.96
C GLY A 10 7.56 -12.83 6.33
N SER A 11 8.66 -12.44 6.99
CA SER A 11 9.57 -11.39 6.51
C SER A 11 10.29 -11.78 5.23
N PHE A 12 10.75 -13.02 5.09
CA PHE A 12 11.37 -13.51 3.85
C PHE A 12 10.43 -13.38 2.65
N TYR A 13 9.19 -13.83 2.79
CA TYR A 13 8.20 -13.73 1.72
C TYR A 13 7.78 -12.28 1.45
N TRP A 14 7.78 -11.42 2.46
CA TRP A 14 7.59 -9.98 2.27
C TRP A 14 8.72 -9.36 1.45
N SER A 15 9.98 -9.58 1.82
CA SER A 15 11.14 -9.09 1.05
C SER A 15 11.12 -9.61 -0.39
N ARG A 16 10.69 -10.86 -0.60
CA ARG A 16 10.50 -11.45 -1.92
C ARG A 16 9.38 -10.76 -2.71
N ALA A 17 8.28 -10.38 -2.06
CA ALA A 17 7.22 -9.59 -2.68
C ALA A 17 7.76 -8.23 -3.16
N LEU A 18 8.50 -7.52 -2.31
CA LEU A 18 9.15 -6.24 -2.67
C LEU A 18 10.14 -6.40 -3.83
N TYR A 19 10.92 -7.48 -3.84
CA TYR A 19 11.79 -7.79 -4.97
C TYR A 19 11.01 -7.90 -6.29
N PHE A 20 9.91 -8.66 -6.33
CA PHE A 20 9.11 -8.79 -7.53
C PHE A 20 8.34 -7.51 -7.88
N TYR A 21 7.98 -6.71 -6.89
CA TYR A 21 7.36 -5.40 -7.09
C TYR A 21 8.31 -4.46 -7.81
N SER A 22 9.59 -4.41 -7.42
CA SER A 22 10.63 -3.64 -8.13
C SER A 22 10.83 -4.09 -9.59
N LYS A 23 10.44 -5.32 -9.91
CA LYS A 23 10.48 -5.90 -11.27
C LYS A 23 9.14 -5.83 -11.98
N ARG A 24 8.14 -5.16 -11.39
CA ARG A 24 6.76 -5.04 -11.90
C ARG A 24 6.12 -6.40 -12.23
N ASN A 25 6.52 -7.45 -11.52
CA ASN A 25 5.97 -8.79 -11.69
C ASN A 25 4.86 -9.05 -10.66
N TYR A 26 3.70 -8.44 -10.90
CA TYR A 26 2.61 -8.38 -9.93
C TYR A 26 2.02 -9.76 -9.58
N GLY A 27 2.00 -10.71 -10.53
CA GLY A 27 1.59 -12.09 -10.22
C GLY A 27 2.52 -12.75 -9.20
N LYS A 28 3.84 -12.54 -9.30
CA LYS A 28 4.78 -13.03 -8.30
C LYS A 28 4.74 -12.25 -6.98
N VAL A 29 4.39 -10.96 -7.02
CA VAL A 29 4.09 -10.18 -5.80
C VAL A 29 2.97 -10.86 -5.03
N LEU A 30 1.81 -11.09 -5.66
CA LEU A 30 0.66 -11.74 -5.00
C LEU A 30 1.01 -13.11 -4.43
N SER A 31 1.67 -13.97 -5.22
CA SER A 31 2.09 -15.30 -4.72
C SER A 31 3.01 -15.22 -3.48
N SER A 32 3.85 -14.17 -3.40
CA SER A 32 4.76 -13.94 -2.28
C SER A 32 4.02 -13.33 -1.09
N LEU A 33 3.05 -12.44 -1.32
CA LEU A 33 2.18 -11.89 -0.28
C LEU A 33 1.30 -12.97 0.34
N ASP A 34 0.74 -13.89 -0.45
CA ASP A 34 -0.01 -15.05 0.04
C ASP A 34 0.85 -15.95 0.92
N ALA A 35 2.11 -16.14 0.54
CA ALA A 35 3.05 -16.89 1.35
C ALA A 35 3.41 -16.16 2.66
N SER A 36 3.58 -14.83 2.61
CA SER A 36 3.82 -14.01 3.81
C SER A 36 2.60 -14.02 4.74
N ALA A 37 1.39 -13.93 4.20
CA ALA A 37 0.13 -13.89 4.93
C ALA A 37 -0.09 -15.11 5.81
N ARG A 38 0.39 -16.29 5.40
CA ARG A 38 0.34 -17.53 6.21
C ARG A 38 1.07 -17.43 7.56
N TYR A 39 1.95 -16.43 7.72
CA TYR A 39 2.76 -16.26 8.93
C TYR A 39 2.57 -14.90 9.61
N ARG A 40 1.81 -13.98 9.01
CA ARG A 40 1.49 -12.67 9.58
C ARG A 40 0.30 -12.76 10.53
N LEU A 41 0.34 -11.96 11.59
CA LEU A 41 -0.78 -11.79 12.53
C LEU A 41 -1.67 -10.60 12.19
N VAL A 42 -1.13 -9.64 11.44
CA VAL A 42 -1.78 -8.38 11.08
C VAL A 42 -1.43 -8.07 9.62
N PHE A 43 -2.41 -7.55 8.89
CA PHE A 43 -2.21 -6.91 7.59
C PHE A 43 -2.30 -5.41 7.82
N ASP A 44 -1.14 -4.77 7.81
CA ASP A 44 -0.97 -3.32 7.93
C ASP A 44 -1.23 -2.62 6.59
N GLU A 45 -1.18 -1.29 6.59
CA GLU A 45 -1.42 -0.46 5.43
C GLU A 45 -0.50 -0.86 4.28
N GLU A 46 0.81 -1.01 4.52
CA GLU A 46 1.77 -1.33 3.48
C GLU A 46 1.47 -2.66 2.78
N PHE A 47 1.11 -3.70 3.54
CA PHE A 47 0.74 -4.98 2.97
C PHE A 47 -0.51 -4.87 2.10
N LEU A 48 -1.52 -4.19 2.60
CA LEU A 48 -2.81 -4.04 1.94
C LEU A 48 -2.68 -3.16 0.69
N LEU A 49 -1.93 -2.06 0.75
CA LEU A 49 -1.64 -1.20 -0.40
C LEU A 49 -0.88 -1.95 -1.48
N LEU A 50 0.18 -2.69 -1.12
CA LEU A 50 0.97 -3.44 -2.09
C LEU A 50 0.14 -4.55 -2.76
N ARG A 51 -0.73 -5.23 -2.00
CA ARG A 51 -1.63 -6.24 -2.56
C ARG A 51 -2.69 -5.61 -3.46
N GLY A 52 -3.34 -4.53 -2.99
CA GLY A 52 -4.36 -3.80 -3.72
C GLY A 52 -3.84 -3.27 -5.05
N PHE A 53 -2.67 -2.61 -5.04
CA PHE A 53 -2.03 -2.14 -6.27
C PHE A 53 -1.68 -3.30 -7.21
N SER A 54 -1.13 -4.40 -6.69
CA SER A 54 -0.78 -5.56 -7.52
C SER A 54 -2.02 -6.22 -8.15
N LEU A 55 -3.16 -6.25 -7.44
CA LEU A 55 -4.44 -6.72 -7.97
C LEU A 55 -4.96 -5.79 -9.07
N TYR A 56 -4.92 -4.48 -8.84
CA TYR A 56 -5.32 -3.48 -9.81
C TYR A 56 -4.51 -3.59 -11.11
N MET A 57 -3.18 -3.73 -11.00
CA MET A 57 -2.30 -3.93 -12.16
C MET A 57 -2.54 -5.23 -12.93
N LEU A 58 -3.23 -6.20 -12.32
CA LEU A 58 -3.64 -7.45 -12.96
C LEU A 58 -5.11 -7.42 -13.45
N GLY A 59 -5.79 -6.29 -13.30
CA GLY A 59 -7.17 -6.07 -13.74
C GLY A 59 -8.25 -6.55 -12.77
N ASP A 60 -7.89 -6.95 -11.55
CA ASP A 60 -8.87 -7.31 -10.50
C ASP A 60 -9.20 -6.09 -9.63
N GLU A 61 -9.91 -5.13 -10.22
CA GLU A 61 -10.28 -3.87 -9.56
C GLU A 61 -11.15 -4.08 -8.32
N GLY A 62 -12.02 -5.09 -8.34
CA GLY A 62 -12.92 -5.39 -7.22
C GLY A 62 -12.15 -5.88 -5.98
N ALA A 63 -11.17 -6.78 -6.18
CA ALA A 63 -10.30 -7.20 -5.08
C ALA A 63 -9.34 -6.08 -4.65
N ALA A 64 -8.84 -5.27 -5.58
CA ALA A 64 -8.02 -4.10 -5.27
C ALA A 64 -8.75 -3.10 -4.37
N LEU A 65 -9.99 -2.73 -4.73
CA LEU A 65 -10.86 -1.85 -3.95
C LEU A 65 -11.06 -2.34 -2.51
N LYS A 66 -11.27 -3.65 -2.33
CA LYS A 66 -11.41 -4.26 -1.01
C LYS A 66 -10.14 -4.06 -0.16
N ASP A 67 -8.97 -4.23 -0.75
CA ASP A 67 -7.70 -4.09 -0.04
C ASP A 67 -7.37 -2.64 0.28
N PHE A 68 -7.62 -1.73 -0.66
CA PHE A 68 -7.43 -0.31 -0.43
C PHE A 68 -8.37 0.24 0.64
N ASN A 69 -9.64 -0.19 0.67
CA ASN A 69 -10.55 0.16 1.75
C ASN A 69 -10.03 -0.36 3.11
N ALA A 70 -9.57 -1.61 3.15
CA ALA A 70 -8.98 -2.16 4.37
C ALA A 70 -7.72 -1.40 4.81
N ALA A 71 -6.88 -0.95 3.87
CA ALA A 71 -5.69 -0.15 4.16
C ALA A 71 -6.07 1.21 4.76
N LEU A 72 -7.03 1.90 4.15
CA LEU A 72 -7.52 3.18 4.64
C LEU A 72 -8.19 3.06 6.01
N ASP A 73 -8.99 2.01 6.23
CA ASP A 73 -9.61 1.73 7.53
C ASP A 73 -8.55 1.46 8.59
N TYR A 74 -7.52 0.67 8.28
CA TYR A 74 -6.43 0.35 9.21
C TYR A 74 -5.60 1.60 9.55
N SER A 75 -5.36 2.49 8.57
CA SER A 75 -4.55 3.71 8.69
C SER A 75 -5.01 4.70 9.76
N VAL A 76 -6.29 4.66 10.14
CA VAL A 76 -6.87 5.55 11.16
C VAL A 76 -7.10 4.85 12.50
N THR A 77 -6.69 3.58 12.63
CA THR A 77 -6.82 2.85 13.89
C THR A 77 -5.70 3.22 14.86
N ARG A 78 -5.92 2.96 16.16
CA ARG A 78 -4.89 3.11 17.20
C ARG A 78 -3.68 2.17 17.04
N LYS A 79 -3.74 1.19 16.13
CA LYS A 79 -2.62 0.27 15.84
C LYS A 79 -1.74 0.76 14.71
N SER A 80 -2.23 1.70 13.90
CA SER A 80 -1.43 2.37 12.89
C SER A 80 -0.34 3.20 13.57
N SER A 81 0.85 3.20 12.97
CA SER A 81 1.95 4.10 13.34
C SER A 81 1.98 5.37 12.48
N LEU A 82 1.05 5.51 11.54
CA LEU A 82 1.06 6.61 10.59
C LEU A 82 0.68 7.93 11.25
N ASN A 83 1.35 9.00 10.83
CA ASN A 83 0.94 10.34 11.18
C ASN A 83 -0.15 10.87 10.23
N LYS A 84 -0.69 12.06 10.53
CA LYS A 84 -1.80 12.63 9.75
C LYS A 84 -1.44 12.88 8.28
N ASP A 85 -0.22 13.34 8.01
CA ASP A 85 0.26 13.58 6.65
C ASP A 85 0.40 12.26 5.88
N GLU A 86 0.86 11.19 6.53
CA GLU A 86 0.93 9.84 5.93
C GLU A 86 -0.45 9.26 5.63
N VAL A 87 -1.44 9.49 6.49
CA VAL A 87 -2.83 9.10 6.20
C VAL A 87 -3.38 9.85 4.98
N ILE A 88 -3.09 11.15 4.86
CA ILE A 88 -3.47 11.94 3.67
C ILE A 88 -2.73 11.44 2.43
N TYR A 89 -1.44 11.13 2.57
CA TYR A 89 -0.60 10.60 1.49
C TYR A 89 -1.18 9.30 0.93
N ILE A 90 -1.55 8.34 1.79
CA ILE A 90 -2.14 7.07 1.36
C ILE A 90 -3.52 7.29 0.70
N LYS A 91 -4.35 8.21 1.22
CA LYS A 91 -5.61 8.57 0.55
C LYS A 91 -5.37 9.12 -0.86
N ASN A 92 -4.39 9.99 -1.00
CA ASN A 92 -3.98 10.53 -2.30
C ASN A 92 -3.46 9.42 -3.22
N TYR A 93 -2.68 8.47 -2.70
CA TYR A 93 -2.17 7.35 -3.47
C TYR A 93 -3.30 6.46 -4.00
N VAL A 94 -4.24 6.09 -3.14
CA VAL A 94 -5.40 5.28 -3.55
C VAL A 94 -6.27 6.02 -4.57
N PHE A 95 -6.48 7.33 -4.37
CA PHE A 95 -7.14 8.18 -5.36
C PHE A 95 -6.39 8.23 -6.70
N ASP A 96 -5.05 8.34 -6.66
CA ASP A 96 -4.20 8.40 -7.85
C ASP A 96 -4.26 7.12 -8.67
N VAL A 97 -4.18 5.96 -8.01
CA VAL A 97 -4.27 4.63 -8.65
C VAL A 97 -5.54 4.50 -9.48
N PHE A 98 -6.67 5.02 -8.97
CA PHE A 98 -7.96 4.98 -9.66
C PHE A 98 -8.29 6.28 -10.42
N SER A 99 -7.40 7.27 -10.49
CA SER A 99 -7.72 8.60 -11.03
C SER A 99 -8.26 8.58 -12.47
N PHE A 100 -7.84 7.60 -13.25
CA PHE A 100 -8.29 7.39 -14.64
C PHE A 100 -9.34 6.27 -14.79
N SER A 101 -9.78 5.66 -13.69
CA SER A 101 -10.93 4.75 -13.68
C SER A 101 -12.22 5.55 -13.77
N GLU A 102 -13.10 5.20 -14.71
CA GLU A 102 -14.43 5.83 -14.84
C GLU A 102 -15.27 5.68 -13.58
N SER A 103 -14.99 4.64 -12.79
CA SER A 103 -15.67 4.31 -11.54
C SER A 103 -14.84 4.63 -10.30
N ASN A 104 -13.89 5.56 -10.37
CA ASN A 104 -13.04 5.91 -9.22
C ASN A 104 -13.89 6.13 -7.96
N PRO A 105 -13.79 5.26 -6.94
CA PRO A 105 -14.63 5.35 -5.76
C PRO A 105 -14.02 6.25 -4.68
N TYR A 106 -12.83 6.79 -4.94
CA TYR A 106 -12.05 7.53 -3.96
C TYR A 106 -12.11 9.03 -4.19
N GLU A 107 -12.22 9.76 -3.10
CA GLU A 107 -12.08 11.21 -3.10
C GLU A 107 -10.62 11.60 -2.89
N PHE A 108 -10.23 12.75 -3.44
CA PHE A 108 -8.91 13.31 -3.21
C PHE A 108 -8.69 13.57 -1.70
N GLY A 109 -7.56 13.08 -1.17
CA GLY A 109 -7.26 13.08 0.26
C GLY A 109 -6.81 14.44 0.82
N GLY A 110 -6.40 15.37 -0.02
CA GLY A 110 -5.98 16.72 0.37
C GLY A 110 -4.47 16.93 0.30
N LYS A 111 -3.98 17.94 1.03
CA LYS A 111 -2.55 18.30 1.03
C LYS A 111 -1.80 17.69 2.22
N TYR A 112 -0.55 17.33 2.02
CA TYR A 112 0.36 16.78 3.03
C TYR A 112 1.69 17.53 3.06
N VAL A 113 2.37 17.52 4.21
CA VAL A 113 3.76 18.01 4.33
C VAL A 113 4.72 16.86 4.01
N GLU A 114 5.51 16.96 2.94
CA GLU A 114 6.35 15.84 2.49
C GLU A 114 7.41 15.43 3.52
N GLY A 115 7.98 16.40 4.25
CA GLY A 115 8.95 16.13 5.32
C GLY A 115 8.40 15.27 6.46
N ASN A 116 7.08 15.12 6.57
CA ASN A 116 6.42 14.26 7.54
C ASN A 116 6.14 12.85 6.99
N ILE A 117 6.38 12.59 5.72
CA ILE A 117 6.14 11.28 5.09
C ILE A 117 7.41 10.44 5.18
N SER A 118 7.30 9.21 5.68
CA SER A 118 8.42 8.28 5.65
C SER A 118 8.87 7.97 4.21
N SER A 119 10.19 7.94 3.99
CA SER A 119 10.74 7.67 2.64
C SER A 119 10.31 6.31 2.11
N ASN A 120 10.14 5.30 2.98
CA ASN A 120 9.65 3.99 2.60
C ASN A 120 8.25 4.05 1.96
N LEU A 121 7.36 4.90 2.48
CA LEU A 121 6.02 5.05 1.94
C LEU A 121 6.07 5.71 0.54
N ILE A 122 6.93 6.72 0.37
CA ILE A 122 7.13 7.38 -0.92
C ILE A 122 7.73 6.41 -1.96
N ASP A 123 8.74 5.64 -1.57
CA ASP A 123 9.44 4.72 -2.45
C ASP A 123 8.54 3.56 -2.92
N LEU A 124 7.68 3.06 -2.04
CA LEU A 124 6.79 1.94 -2.35
C LEU A 124 5.51 2.37 -3.06
N PHE A 125 4.96 3.54 -2.70
CA PHE A 125 3.67 4.01 -3.16
C PHE A 125 3.75 5.42 -3.75
N PRO A 126 4.57 5.62 -4.81
CA PRO A 126 4.78 6.95 -5.38
C PRO A 126 3.49 7.47 -6.00
N LEU A 127 3.20 8.75 -5.75
CA LEU A 127 2.18 9.51 -6.46
C LEU A 127 2.70 9.91 -7.84
N SER A 128 1.79 10.02 -8.80
CA SER A 128 2.06 10.58 -10.12
C SER A 128 2.41 12.08 -10.05
N ASP A 129 3.28 12.52 -10.97
CA ASP A 129 3.82 13.89 -10.99
C ASP A 129 2.74 14.98 -10.97
N TRP A 130 1.62 14.73 -11.66
CA TRP A 130 0.51 15.68 -11.69
C TRP A 130 -0.06 15.86 -10.29
N LEU A 131 -0.31 14.78 -9.55
CA LEU A 131 -0.91 14.84 -8.23
C LEU A 131 0.05 15.45 -7.21
N VAL A 132 1.34 15.10 -7.28
CA VAL A 132 2.40 15.66 -6.40
C VAL A 132 2.36 17.19 -6.43
N GLY A 133 2.24 17.80 -7.62
CA GLY A 133 2.18 19.26 -7.77
C GLY A 133 0.98 19.92 -7.09
N PHE A 134 -0.12 19.19 -6.86
CA PHE A 134 -1.32 19.70 -6.19
C PHE A 134 -1.38 19.38 -4.70
N SER A 135 -0.81 18.25 -4.28
CA SER A 135 -0.95 17.71 -2.93
C SER A 135 0.18 18.07 -1.98
N LYS A 136 1.39 18.30 -2.50
CA LYS A 136 2.57 18.53 -1.66
C LYS A 136 2.61 19.95 -1.09
N ILE A 137 2.97 20.05 0.19
CA ILE A 137 3.38 21.27 0.89
C ILE A 137 4.83 21.07 1.37
N GLU A 138 5.65 22.10 1.21
CA GLU A 138 7.03 22.15 1.72
C GLU A 138 7.11 22.40 3.23
#